data_AF-A0A7C3FCY3-F1
#
_entry.id   AF-A0A7C3FCY3-F1
#
_cell.length_a   1.000
_cell.length_b   1.000
_cell.length_c   1.000
_cell.angle_alpha   90.00
_cell.angle_beta   90.00
_cell.angle_gamma   90.00
#
_symmetry.space_group_name_H-M   'P 1'
#
loop_
_entity.id
_entity.type
_entity.pdbx_description
1 polymer ?
#
loop_
_entity_poly.entity_id
_entity_poly.type
_entity_poly.pdbx_seq_one_letter_code
_entity_poly.pdbx_strand_id
1 'polypeptide(L)'
;MRPSCEVIAKYVLPVFRSLIARELIKKYGLSQNEVAKRLGITQAAVSQYIGSKRGSLMASELEKIPAVKEALPGIIESISKNDDPDVVFTEFCKLCVTIRSSKELWGKIEEILETK
;
A
#
# COMPACT_ATOMS: atom_id res chain seq x y z
N MET A 1 -4.48 24.17 -5.40
CA MET A 1 -4.94 22.82 -5.81
C MET A 1 -3.80 21.85 -5.52
N ARG A 2 -3.99 20.83 -4.68
CA ARG A 2 -3.00 19.75 -4.53
C ARG A 2 -3.29 18.69 -5.60
N PRO A 3 -2.33 18.33 -6.47
CA PRO A 3 -2.51 17.22 -7.41
C PRO A 3 -2.85 15.92 -6.69
N SER A 4 -3.76 15.12 -7.25
CA SER A 4 -4.14 13.82 -6.68
C SER A 4 -2.95 12.89 -6.50
N CYS A 5 -1.98 12.94 -7.42
CA CYS A 5 -0.73 12.18 -7.32
C CYS A 5 0.09 12.52 -6.06
N GLU A 6 0.12 13.78 -5.63
CA GLU A 6 0.85 14.18 -4.40
C GLU A 6 0.15 13.63 -3.15
N VAL A 7 -1.18 13.68 -3.13
CA VAL A 7 -2.00 13.12 -2.04
C VAL A 7 -1.78 11.61 -1.94
N ILE A 8 -1.85 10.91 -3.08
CA ILE A 8 -1.63 9.47 -3.15
C ILE A 8 -0.23 9.11 -2.68
N ALA A 9 0.80 9.77 -3.20
CA ALA A 9 2.19 9.50 -2.85
C ALA A 9 2.47 9.73 -1.35
N LYS A 10 1.87 10.76 -0.76
CA LYS A 10 2.10 11.15 0.64
C LYS A 10 1.31 10.30 1.64
N TYR A 11 0.09 9.91 1.31
CA TYR A 11 -0.85 9.33 2.29
C TYR A 11 -1.30 7.92 1.97
N VAL A 12 -1.45 7.58 0.68
CA VAL A 12 -2.00 6.30 0.25
C VAL A 12 -0.88 5.27 0.07
N LEU A 13 0.11 5.53 -0.78
CA LEU A 13 1.16 4.55 -1.09
C LEU A 13 1.94 4.07 0.15
N PRO A 14 2.28 4.92 1.14
CA PRO A 14 2.98 4.46 2.35
C PRO A 14 2.15 3.47 3.18
N VAL A 15 0.82 3.65 3.21
CA VAL A 15 -0.09 2.73 3.88
C VAL A 15 -0.07 1.39 3.17
N PHE A 16 -0.32 1.36 1.86
CA PHE A 16 -0.31 0.13 1.07
C PHE A 16 1.01 -0.64 1.17
N ARG A 17 2.16 0.06 1.10
CA ARG A 17 3.47 -0.58 1.31
C ARG A 17 3.57 -1.24 2.67
N SER A 18 3.05 -0.60 3.73
CA SER A 18 3.00 -1.21 5.06
C SER A 18 2.11 -2.44 5.11
N LEU A 19 0.90 -2.37 4.51
CA LEU A 19 -0.02 -3.51 4.46
C LEU A 19 0.62 -4.72 3.79
N ILE A 20 1.14 -4.51 2.59
CA ILE A 20 1.76 -5.56 1.77
C ILE A 20 2.97 -6.14 2.50
N ALA A 21 3.85 -5.29 3.05
CA ALA A 21 5.02 -5.77 3.78
C ALA A 21 4.64 -6.65 4.98
N ARG A 22 3.63 -6.25 5.77
CA ARG A 22 3.16 -7.06 6.92
C ARG A 22 2.60 -8.40 6.48
N GLU A 23 1.79 -8.41 5.43
CA GLU A 23 1.16 -9.63 4.93
C GLU A 23 2.17 -10.60 4.30
N LEU A 24 3.13 -10.10 3.53
CA LEU A 24 4.23 -10.90 2.97
C LEU A 24 5.06 -11.60 4.05
N ILE A 25 5.28 -10.95 5.19
CA ILE A 25 6.01 -11.55 6.31
C ILE A 25 5.12 -12.54 7.06
N LYS A 26 3.90 -12.12 7.43
CA LYS A 26 3.02 -12.92 8.30
C LYS A 26 2.46 -14.15 7.61
N LYS A 27 2.04 -14.03 6.35
CA LYS A 27 1.37 -15.12 5.62
C LYS A 27 2.31 -15.93 4.73
N TYR A 28 3.34 -15.28 4.16
CA TYR A 28 4.25 -15.92 3.21
C TYR A 28 5.63 -16.20 3.82
N GLY A 29 5.87 -15.83 5.08
CA GLY A 29 7.10 -16.16 5.79
C GLY A 29 8.37 -15.47 5.27
N LEU A 30 8.22 -14.44 4.44
CA LEU A 30 9.37 -13.74 3.86
C LEU A 30 10.15 -12.95 4.91
N SER A 31 11.47 -12.91 4.78
CA SER A 31 12.33 -12.04 5.58
C SER A 31 12.16 -10.57 5.19
N GLN A 32 12.54 -9.66 6.08
CA GLN A 32 12.48 -8.22 5.79
C GLN A 32 13.36 -7.83 4.58
N ASN A 33 14.47 -8.54 4.35
CA ASN A 33 15.34 -8.34 3.20
C ASN A 33 14.67 -8.75 1.89
N GLU A 34 13.99 -9.89 1.87
CA GLU A 34 13.25 -10.35 0.69
C GLU A 34 12.09 -9.40 0.36
N VAL A 35 11.37 -8.94 1.38
CA VAL A 35 10.30 -7.95 1.20
C VAL A 35 10.87 -6.62 0.69
N ALA A 36 12.01 -6.18 1.22
CA ALA A 36 12.67 -4.95 0.76
C ALA A 36 13.06 -5.03 -0.72
N LYS A 37 13.67 -6.16 -1.13
CA LYS A 37 14.03 -6.44 -2.52
C LYS A 37 12.80 -6.37 -3.43
N ARG A 38 11.74 -7.11 -3.07
CA ARG A 38 10.49 -7.18 -3.86
C ARG A 38 9.83 -5.81 -3.98
N LEU A 39 9.68 -5.09 -2.87
CA LEU A 39 9.00 -3.79 -2.85
C LEU A 39 9.85 -2.62 -3.38
N GLY A 40 11.12 -2.85 -3.74
CA GLY A 40 12.03 -1.80 -4.22
C GLY A 40 12.31 -0.73 -3.17
N ILE A 41 12.38 -1.10 -1.88
CA ILE A 41 12.63 -0.20 -0.75
C ILE A 41 13.75 -0.71 0.14
N THR A 42 14.18 0.08 1.12
CA THR A 42 15.21 -0.36 2.07
C THR A 42 14.64 -1.32 3.11
N GLN A 43 15.46 -2.24 3.62
CA GLN A 43 15.04 -3.08 4.75
C GLN A 43 14.70 -2.25 5.99
N ALA A 44 15.37 -1.10 6.20
CA ALA A 44 15.01 -0.15 7.24
C ALA A 44 13.57 0.39 7.06
N ALA A 45 13.13 0.65 5.83
CA ALA A 45 11.74 1.06 5.57
C ALA A 45 10.75 -0.06 5.91
N VAL A 46 11.08 -1.31 5.57
CA VAL A 46 10.28 -2.50 5.95
C VAL A 46 10.20 -2.64 7.47
N SER A 47 11.30 -2.50 8.19
CA SER A 47 11.33 -2.51 9.66
C SER A 47 10.41 -1.44 10.25
N GLN A 48 10.43 -0.22 9.71
CA GLN A 48 9.54 0.87 10.13
C GLN A 48 8.05 0.59 9.84
N TYR A 49 7.76 -0.14 8.76
CA TYR A 49 6.40 -0.56 8.44
C TYR A 49 5.85 -1.62 9.39
N ILE A 50 6.69 -2.57 9.83
CA ILE A 50 6.29 -3.60 10.80
C ILE A 50 6.21 -3.01 12.21
N GLY A 51 7.19 -2.18 12.58
CA GLY A 51 7.31 -1.52 13.88
C GLY A 51 6.27 -0.42 14.15
N SER A 52 5.31 -0.21 13.26
CA SER A 52 4.11 0.59 13.48
C SER A 52 4.34 2.09 13.78
N LYS A 53 5.25 2.77 13.05
CA LYS A 53 5.39 4.24 13.10
C LYS A 53 4.87 5.00 11.88
N ARG A 54 4.74 4.35 10.71
CA ARG A 54 4.23 4.99 9.49
C ARG A 54 2.95 4.30 9.01
N GLY A 55 1.87 5.08 8.88
CA GLY A 55 0.63 4.66 8.22
C GLY A 55 -0.43 4.01 9.11
N SER A 56 -0.22 3.78 10.41
CA SER A 56 -1.14 2.98 11.24
C SER A 56 -2.57 3.54 11.34
N LEU A 57 -2.74 4.85 11.54
CA LEU A 57 -4.07 5.49 11.65
C LEU A 57 -4.85 5.51 10.32
N MET A 58 -4.15 5.61 9.18
CA MET A 58 -4.81 5.57 7.86
C MET A 58 -4.92 4.16 7.29
N ALA A 59 -4.09 3.23 7.75
CA ALA A 59 -4.16 1.83 7.37
C ALA A 59 -5.51 1.23 7.72
N SER A 60 -6.00 1.45 8.95
CA SER A 60 -7.29 0.90 9.37
C SER A 60 -8.46 1.43 8.55
N GLU A 61 -8.45 2.70 8.16
CA GLU A 61 -9.54 3.28 7.36
C GLU A 61 -9.45 2.91 5.88
N LEU A 62 -8.24 2.92 5.29
CA LEU A 62 -8.06 2.50 3.89
C LEU A 62 -8.32 1.00 3.69
N GLU A 63 -7.98 0.15 4.66
CA GLU A 63 -8.29 -1.30 4.61
C GLU A 63 -9.81 -1.58 4.62
N LYS A 64 -10.63 -0.69 5.21
CA LYS A 64 -12.09 -0.85 5.24
C LYS A 64 -12.75 -0.54 3.91
N ILE A 65 -12.07 0.15 3.01
CA ILE A 65 -12.60 0.48 1.69
C ILE A 65 -12.77 -0.82 0.89
N PRO A 66 -14.00 -1.19 0.44
CA PRO A 66 -14.24 -2.49 -0.18
C PRO A 66 -13.33 -2.78 -1.38
N ALA A 67 -13.16 -1.80 -2.28
CA ALA A 67 -12.28 -1.94 -3.44
C ALA A 67 -10.81 -2.21 -3.07
N VAL A 68 -10.35 -1.63 -1.96
CA VAL A 68 -8.99 -1.87 -1.45
C VAL A 68 -8.90 -3.28 -0.87
N LYS A 69 -9.87 -3.67 -0.05
CA LYS A 69 -9.95 -4.98 0.58
C LYS A 69 -10.00 -6.13 -0.43
N GLU A 70 -10.69 -5.93 -1.54
CA GLU A 70 -10.81 -6.90 -2.63
C GLU A 70 -9.54 -6.98 -3.49
N ALA A 71 -8.89 -5.84 -3.78
CA ALA A 71 -7.69 -5.81 -4.62
C ALA A 71 -6.43 -6.30 -3.90
N LEU A 72 -6.31 -6.03 -2.59
CA LEU A 72 -5.09 -6.24 -1.83
C LEU A 72 -4.58 -7.69 -1.82
N PRO A 73 -5.43 -8.74 -1.64
CA PRO A 73 -4.97 -10.13 -1.66
C PRO A 73 -4.30 -10.52 -2.98
N GLY A 74 -4.88 -10.12 -4.12
CA GLY A 74 -4.33 -10.43 -5.45
C GLY A 74 -2.98 -9.75 -5.68
N ILE A 75 -2.84 -8.49 -5.24
CA ILE A 75 -1.57 -7.76 -5.27
C ILE A 75 -0.52 -8.49 -4.44
N ILE A 76 -0.85 -8.85 -3.19
CA ILE A 76 0.09 -9.54 -2.29
C ILE A 76 0.51 -10.89 -2.87
N GLU A 77 -0.43 -11.67 -3.40
CA GLU A 77 -0.14 -12.96 -4.01
C GLU A 77 0.81 -12.81 -5.19
N SER A 78 0.56 -11.85 -6.08
CA SER A 78 1.44 -11.56 -7.23
C SER A 78 2.85 -11.22 -6.77
N ILE A 79 2.98 -10.34 -5.77
CA ILE A 79 4.28 -9.92 -5.21
C ILE A 79 4.96 -11.05 -4.43
N SER A 80 4.20 -11.98 -3.82
CA SER A 80 4.76 -13.13 -3.11
C SER A 80 5.41 -14.16 -4.03
N LYS A 81 4.91 -14.26 -5.27
CA LYS A 81 5.38 -15.23 -6.27
C LYS A 81 6.47 -14.69 -7.18
N ASN A 82 6.60 -13.37 -7.28
CA ASN A 82 7.57 -12.71 -8.16
C ASN A 82 8.50 -11.78 -7.37
N ASP A 83 9.80 -11.79 -7.68
CA ASP A 83 10.78 -10.87 -7.13
C ASP A 83 11.18 -9.73 -8.07
N ASP A 84 10.50 -9.63 -9.21
CA ASP A 84 10.58 -8.54 -10.18
C ASP A 84 9.94 -7.25 -9.63
N PRO A 85 10.74 -6.18 -9.45
CA PRO A 85 10.23 -4.87 -9.03
C PRO A 85 9.18 -4.27 -9.98
N ASP A 86 9.18 -4.63 -11.26
CA ASP A 86 8.24 -4.10 -12.25
C ASP A 86 6.80 -4.61 -12.02
N VAL A 87 6.66 -5.80 -11.41
CA VAL A 87 5.35 -6.31 -10.97
C VAL A 87 4.79 -5.43 -9.86
N VAL A 88 5.62 -5.09 -8.87
CA VAL A 88 5.19 -4.19 -7.78
C VAL A 88 4.80 -2.82 -8.35
N PHE A 89 5.62 -2.26 -9.24
CA PHE A 89 5.30 -0.99 -9.89
C PHE A 89 3.93 -1.04 -10.59
N THR A 90 3.69 -2.09 -11.39
CA THR A 90 2.45 -2.28 -12.12
C THR A 90 1.23 -2.37 -11.20
N GLU A 91 1.31 -3.16 -10.12
CA GLU A 91 0.21 -3.30 -9.17
C GLU A 91 -0.09 -2.00 -8.42
N PHE A 92 0.95 -1.25 -8.03
CA PHE A 92 0.78 0.07 -7.40
C PHE A 92 0.20 1.11 -8.37
N CYS A 93 0.58 1.08 -9.65
CA CYS A 93 0.00 1.94 -10.67
C CYS A 93 -1.48 1.63 -10.92
N LYS A 94 -1.85 0.35 -11.04
CA LYS A 94 -3.25 -0.07 -11.15
C LYS A 94 -4.08 0.45 -9.99
N LEU A 95 -3.59 0.26 -8.76
CA LEU A 95 -4.24 0.78 -7.55
C LEU A 95 -4.44 2.30 -7.60
N CYS A 96 -3.41 3.06 -8.00
CA CYS A 96 -3.47 4.50 -8.14
C CYS A 96 -4.55 4.94 -9.15
N VAL A 97 -4.61 4.27 -10.32
CA VAL A 97 -5.62 4.54 -11.35
C VAL A 97 -7.02 4.20 -10.85
N THR A 98 -7.22 3.06 -10.19
CA THR A 98 -8.51 2.67 -9.61
C THR A 98 -9.02 3.70 -8.61
N ILE A 99 -8.15 4.15 -7.70
CA ILE A 99 -8.48 5.18 -6.72
C ILE A 99 -8.87 6.50 -7.40
N ARG A 100 -8.10 6.95 -8.40
CA ARG A 100 -8.35 8.22 -9.10
C ARG A 100 -9.58 8.20 -10.00
N SER A 101 -9.95 7.02 -10.51
CA SER A 101 -11.07 6.86 -11.44
C SER A 101 -12.42 6.73 -10.72
N SER A 102 -12.41 6.45 -9.41
CA SER A 102 -13.62 6.36 -8.60
C SER A 102 -13.80 7.60 -7.73
N LYS A 103 -14.84 8.39 -8.02
CA LYS A 103 -15.23 9.55 -7.19
C LYS A 103 -15.55 9.15 -5.76
N GLU A 104 -16.15 7.97 -5.56
CA GLU A 104 -16.49 7.47 -4.23
C GLU A 104 -15.24 7.13 -3.41
N LEU A 105 -14.27 6.43 -4.02
CA LEU A 105 -13.01 6.08 -3.36
C LEU A 105 -12.19 7.33 -3.05
N TRP A 106 -12.17 8.29 -3.98
CA TRP A 106 -11.48 9.56 -3.79
C TRP A 106 -12.11 10.38 -2.65
N GLY A 107 -13.44 10.48 -2.60
CA GLY A 107 -14.14 11.18 -1.53
C GLY A 107 -13.87 10.57 -0.15
N LYS A 108 -13.83 9.23 -0.04
CA LYS A 108 -13.44 8.55 1.20
C LYS A 108 -12.02 8.88 1.63
N ILE A 109 -11.08 8.96 0.68
CA ILE A 109 -9.70 9.35 0.98
C ILE A 109 -9.63 10.80 1.47
N GLU A 110 -10.38 11.70 0.85
CA GLU A 110 -10.46 13.10 1.28
C GLU A 110 -11.05 13.22 2.70
N GLU A 111 -12.13 12.51 3.01
CA GLU A 111 -12.74 12.48 4.36
C GLU A 111 -11.76 11.99 5.44
N ILE A 112 -11.01 10.91 5.16
CA ILE A 112 -9.98 10.39 6.07
C ILE A 112 -8.84 11.41 6.28
N LEU A 113 -8.56 12.25 5.28
CA LEU A 113 -7.52 13.27 5.35
C LEU A 113 -7.95 14.53 6.10
N GLU A 114 -9.24 14.86 6.09
CA GLU A 114 -9.81 16.01 6.81
C GLU A 114 -10.05 15.71 8.29
N THR A 115 -10.20 14.43 8.67
CA THR A 115 -10.38 13.97 10.05
C THR A 115 -9.07 13.80 10.84
N LYS A 116 -7.94 14.24 10.27
CA LYS A 116 -6.59 14.19 10.85
C LYS A 116 -6.00 15.58 11.09
#